data_AF-A0A2N3D270-F1
#
_entry.id   AF-A0A2N3D270-F1
#
_cell.length_a   1.000
_cell.length_b   1.000
_cell.length_c   1.000
_cell.angle_alpha   90.00
_cell.angle_beta   90.00
_cell.angle_gamma   90.00
#
_symmetry.space_group_name_H-M   'P 1'
#
loop_
_entity.id
_entity.type
_entity.pdbx_description
1 polymer ?
#
loop_
_entity_poly.entity_id
_entity_poly.type
_entity_poly.pdbx_seq_one_letter_code
_entity_poly.pdbx_strand_id
1 'polypeptide(L)' 'MTPREKLLAEAAKRILITDGAFGTEIQNWKLSEADYAGSLALGHDQKGNNDILALTKPEVPASIHRAYFEAG' A
#
# COMPACT_ATOMS: atom_id res chain seq x y z
N MET A 1 5.77 -27.63 -3.12
CA MET A 1 6.26 -26.46 -3.88
C MET A 1 6.08 -25.21 -3.04
N THR A 2 7.17 -24.54 -2.64
CA THR A 2 7.18 -23.31 -1.82
C THR A 2 6.76 -22.09 -2.64
N PRO A 3 6.32 -20.96 -2.01
CA PRO A 3 6.06 -19.72 -2.75
C PRO A 3 7.25 -19.26 -3.59
N ARG A 4 8.48 -19.41 -3.07
CA ARG A 4 9.73 -19.12 -3.79
C ARG A 4 9.84 -19.95 -5.06
N GLU A 5 9.62 -21.27 -4.97
CA GLU A 5 9.67 -22.16 -6.15
C GLU A 5 8.62 -21.77 -7.19
N LYS A 6 7.42 -21.34 -6.77
CA LYS A 6 6.37 -20.87 -7.69
C LYS A 6 6.78 -19.61 -8.43
N LEU A 7 7.27 -18.60 -7.71
CA LEU A 7 7.72 -17.35 -8.33
C LEU A 7 8.88 -17.57 -9.30
N LEU A 8 9.86 -18.41 -8.94
CA LEU A 8 10.98 -18.75 -9.83
C LEU A 8 10.52 -19.49 -11.09
N ALA A 9 9.60 -20.44 -10.96
CA ALA A 9 9.06 -21.17 -12.10
C ALA A 9 8.27 -20.27 -13.07
N GLU A 10 7.56 -19.27 -12.56
CA GLU A 10 6.82 -18.31 -13.39
C GLU A 10 7.72 -17.25 -14.02
N ALA A 11 8.73 -16.75 -13.28
CA ALA A 11 9.73 -15.80 -13.76
C ALA A 11 10.60 -16.36 -14.89
N ALA A 12 10.78 -17.69 -14.95
CA ALA A 12 11.45 -18.36 -16.06
C ALA A 12 10.62 -18.37 -17.37
N LYS A 13 9.29 -18.15 -17.29
CA LYS A 13 8.36 -18.20 -18.43
C LYS A 13 8.01 -16.81 -18.96
N ARG A 14 8.00 -15.79 -18.09
CA ARG A 14 7.62 -14.41 -18.41
C ARG A 14 8.23 -13.43 -17.41
N ILE A 15 8.26 -12.16 -17.79
CA ILE A 15 8.56 -11.06 -16.84
C ILE A 15 7.41 -10.98 -15.84
N LEU A 16 7.73 -10.95 -14.56
CA LEU A 16 6.77 -10.67 -13.49
C LEU A 16 6.82 -9.17 -13.18
N ILE A 17 5.65 -8.55 -13.08
CA ILE A 17 5.49 -7.13 -12.78
C ILE A 17 5.12 -6.99 -11.30
N THR A 18 5.67 -5.96 -10.65
CA THR A 18 5.29 -5.55 -9.30
C THR A 18 4.42 -4.31 -9.36
N ASP A 19 3.79 -3.97 -8.24
CA ASP A 19 3.04 -2.73 -8.11
C ASP A 19 3.94 -1.48 -8.20
N GLY A 20 3.28 -0.32 -8.26
CA GLY A 20 3.91 0.98 -8.35
C GLY A 20 4.10 1.68 -6.99
N ALA A 21 4.39 2.99 -7.04
CA ALA A 21 4.69 3.79 -5.86
C ALA A 21 3.46 4.14 -5.03
N PHE A 22 3.33 3.54 -3.84
CA PHE A 22 2.23 3.82 -2.90
C PHE A 22 2.23 5.27 -2.39
N GLY A 23 3.40 5.84 -2.09
CA GLY A 23 3.48 7.21 -1.54
C GLY A 23 2.89 8.26 -2.47
N THR A 24 3.13 8.14 -3.77
CA THR A 24 2.55 9.02 -4.79
C THR A 24 1.04 8.85 -4.87
N GLU A 25 0.55 7.61 -4.85
CA GLU A 25 -0.89 7.36 -4.85
C GLU A 25 -1.58 7.89 -3.60
N ILE A 26 -0.98 7.74 -2.42
CA ILE A 26 -1.53 8.28 -1.16
C ILE A 26 -1.64 9.81 -1.20
N GLN A 27 -0.71 10.52 -1.86
CA GLN A 27 -0.79 11.98 -1.99
C GLN A 27 -2.06 12.43 -2.74
N ASN A 28 -2.59 11.63 -3.66
CA ASN A 28 -3.83 11.93 -4.39
C ASN A 28 -5.08 11.95 -3.47
N TRP A 29 -5.02 11.28 -2.32
CA TRP A 29 -6.11 11.25 -1.34
C TRP A 29 -6.22 12.53 -0.50
N LYS A 30 -5.19 13.39 -0.52
CA LYS A 30 -5.16 14.69 0.20
C LYS A 30 -5.53 14.56 1.67
N LEU A 31 -5.03 13.50 2.31
CA LEU A 31 -5.33 13.16 3.70
C LEU A 31 -4.83 14.24 4.68
N SER A 32 -5.63 14.43 5.73
CA SER A 32 -5.34 15.32 6.86
C SER A 32 -4.63 14.55 7.99
N GLU A 33 -4.05 15.25 8.96
CA GLU A 33 -3.45 14.60 10.14
C GLU A 33 -4.44 13.63 10.80
N ALA A 34 -5.72 14.02 10.91
CA ALA A 34 -6.75 13.23 11.58
C ALA A 34 -6.98 11.88 10.90
N ASP A 35 -6.79 11.80 9.57
CA ASP A 35 -6.86 10.54 8.83
C ASP A 35 -5.69 9.62 9.16
N TYR A 36 -4.50 10.18 9.42
CA TYR A 36 -3.32 9.41 9.83
C TYR A 36 -3.41 8.99 11.30
N ALA A 37 -3.73 9.90 12.22
CA ALA A 37 -3.77 9.59 13.65
C ALA A 37 -4.97 8.71 14.05
N GLY A 38 -6.11 8.86 13.35
CA GLY A 38 -7.33 8.11 13.65
C GLY A 38 -7.72 8.22 15.12
N SER A 39 -7.95 7.09 15.76
CA SER A 39 -8.30 7.01 17.19
C SER A 39 -7.13 6.60 18.10
N LEU A 40 -5.88 6.64 17.60
CA LEU A 40 -4.72 6.09 18.32
C LEU A 40 -4.17 7.01 19.43
N ALA A 41 -4.75 8.21 19.61
CA ALA A 41 -4.39 9.19 20.66
C ALA A 41 -2.87 9.43 20.76
N LEU A 42 -2.26 9.76 19.62
CA LEU A 42 -0.81 9.88 19.48
C LEU A 42 -0.32 11.25 19.95
N GLY A 43 0.88 11.29 20.55
CA GLY A 43 1.46 12.52 21.10
C GLY A 43 2.12 13.45 20.06
N HIS A 44 2.19 13.03 18.80
CA HIS A 44 2.85 13.76 17.71
C HIS A 44 2.06 13.63 16.40
N ASP A 45 2.11 14.68 15.58
CA ASP A 45 1.53 14.71 14.23
C ASP A 45 2.07 13.53 13.39
N GLN A 46 1.15 12.78 12.78
CA GLN A 46 1.46 11.61 11.95
C GLN A 46 1.27 11.85 10.45
N LYS A 47 0.98 13.08 10.02
CA LYS A 47 0.75 13.37 8.61
C LYS A 47 1.96 12.97 7.77
N GLY A 48 1.74 12.04 6.85
CA GLY A 48 2.79 11.47 5.98
C GLY A 48 3.37 10.13 6.48
N ASN A 49 3.02 9.67 7.69
CA ASN A 49 3.34 8.31 8.15
C ASN A 49 2.42 7.29 7.45
N ASN A 50 2.69 6.98 6.18
CA ASN A 50 1.81 6.17 5.35
C ASN A 50 1.55 4.76 5.91
N ASP A 51 2.51 4.18 6.62
CA ASP A 51 2.36 2.84 7.21
C ASP A 51 1.23 2.80 8.25
N ILE A 52 0.98 3.90 8.97
CA ILE A 52 -0.07 3.96 9.99
C ILE A 52 -1.47 3.83 9.39
N LEU A 53 -1.64 4.17 8.11
CA LEU A 53 -2.92 4.08 7.41
C LEU A 53 -3.41 2.64 7.31
N ALA A 54 -2.52 1.64 7.42
CA ALA A 54 -2.93 0.23 7.53
C ALA A 54 -3.79 -0.04 8.79
N LEU A 55 -3.68 0.81 9.82
CA LEU A 55 -4.44 0.71 11.06
C LEU A 55 -5.59 1.73 11.11
N THR A 56 -5.32 2.97 10.70
CA THR A 56 -6.25 4.10 10.91
C THR A 56 -7.18 4.35 9.75
N LYS A 57 -6.78 3.95 8.53
CA LYS A 57 -7.56 4.14 7.30
C LYS A 57 -7.28 3.05 6.25
N PRO A 58 -7.51 1.76 6.58
CA PRO A 58 -7.04 0.62 5.79
C PRO A 58 -7.60 0.56 4.36
N GLU A 59 -8.72 1.24 4.11
CA GLU A 59 -9.29 1.36 2.77
C GLU A 59 -8.36 2.09 1.78
N VAL A 60 -7.47 2.96 2.26
CA VAL A 60 -6.52 3.71 1.40
C VAL A 60 -5.50 2.76 0.76
N PRO A 61 -4.62 2.06 1.51
CA PRO A 61 -3.67 1.12 0.90
C PRO A 61 -4.36 -0.04 0.18
N ALA A 62 -5.52 -0.50 0.66
CA ALA A 62 -6.28 -1.56 -0.01
C ALA A 62 -6.78 -1.14 -1.41
N SER A 63 -7.26 0.11 -1.54
CA SER A 63 -7.71 0.65 -2.82
C SER A 63 -6.56 0.83 -3.80
N ILE A 64 -5.39 1.29 -3.31
CA ILE A 64 -4.18 1.46 -4.14
C ILE A 64 -3.68 0.11 -4.65
N HIS A 65 -3.60 -0.90 -3.77
CA HIS A 65 -3.19 -2.24 -4.17
C HIS A 65 -4.15 -2.84 -5.21
N ARG A 66 -5.46 -2.62 -5.05
CA ARG A 66 -6.47 -3.05 -6.03
C ARG A 66 -6.32 -2.33 -7.37
N ALA A 67 -6.05 -1.02 -7.36
CA ALA A 67 -5.82 -0.26 -8.58
C ALA A 67 -4.60 -0.77 -9.36
N TYR A 68 -3.49 -1.10 -8.67
CA TYR A 68 -2.35 -1.74 -9.33
C TYR A 68 -2.68 -3.13 -9.86
N PHE A 69 -3.39 -3.95 -9.08
CA PHE A 69 -3.80 -5.29 -9.52
C PHE A 69 -4.73 -5.25 -10.76
N GLU A 70 -5.63 -4.26 -10.85
CA GLU A 70 -6.50 -4.06 -12.00
C GLU A 70 -5.76 -3.53 -13.24
N ALA A 71 -4.62 -2.86 -13.04
CA ALA A 71 -3.78 -2.35 -14.13
C ALA A 71 -2.91 -3.43 -14.80
N GLY A 72 -2.63 -4.55 -14.10
CA GLY A 72 -1.89 -5.71 -14.60
C GLY A 72 -0.62 -6.02 -13.83
#